data_AF-Q7V1N7-F1
#
_entry.id   AF-Q7V1N7-F1
#
_cell.length_a   1.000
_cell.length_b   1.000
_cell.length_c   1.000
_cell.angle_alpha   90.00
_cell.angle_beta   90.00
_cell.angle_gamma   90.00
#
_symmetry.space_group_name_H-M   'P 1'
#
loop_
_entity.id
_entity.type
_entity.pdbx_description
1 polymer ?
#
loop_
_entity_poly.entity_id
_entity_poly.type
_entity_poly.pdbx_seq_one_letter_code
_entity_poly.pdbx_strand_id
1 'polypeptide(L)'
;MIVFNLIKDKIMSEKNIENKNPVLTFEGGEYNLNDLTSETKELIKGLQIAETQLKMHEDTFKLLSIGRNSLTNQLRENLKNYE
;
A
#
# COMPACT_ATOMS: atom_id res chain seq x y z
N MET A 1 -10.38 1.23 3.33
CA MET A 1 -9.29 0.31 3.70
C MET A 1 -9.45 -0.95 2.88
N ILE A 2 -8.90 -0.97 1.66
CA ILE A 2 -8.90 -2.17 0.82
C ILE A 2 -7.84 -3.09 1.43
N VAL A 3 -8.29 -4.17 2.05
CA VAL A 3 -7.43 -5.12 2.75
C VAL A 3 -6.72 -5.99 1.71
N PHE A 4 -5.58 -5.54 1.21
CA PHE A 4 -4.63 -6.39 0.48
C PHE A 4 -3.71 -7.10 1.48
N ASN A 5 -4.26 -8.07 2.22
CA ASN A 5 -3.50 -8.93 3.12
C ASN A 5 -3.16 -10.28 2.46
N LEU A 6 -2.76 -10.28 1.19
CA LEU A 6 -2.54 -11.54 0.43
C LEU A 6 -1.22 -11.62 -0.36
N ILE A 7 -0.32 -10.64 -0.28
CA ILE A 7 0.93 -10.65 -1.08
C ILE A 7 2.19 -10.52 -0.20
N LYS A 8 2.14 -10.84 1.10
CA LYS A 8 3.37 -10.82 1.94
C LYS A 8 3.90 -12.20 2.34
N ASP A 9 3.06 -13.22 2.45
CA ASP A 9 3.49 -14.50 3.04
C ASP A 9 3.99 -15.56 2.04
N LYS A 10 4.09 -15.24 0.74
CA LYS A 10 4.41 -16.25 -0.29
C LYS A 10 5.52 -15.84 -1.27
N ILE A 11 6.50 -15.06 -0.81
CA ILE A 11 7.76 -14.85 -1.54
C ILE A 11 8.93 -15.48 -0.75
N MET A 12 8.80 -16.76 -0.37
CA MET A 12 9.88 -17.77 -0.25
C MET A 12 9.38 -18.98 0.55
N SER A 13 8.82 -19.96 -0.15
CA SER A 13 8.81 -21.35 0.28
C SER A 13 8.75 -22.22 -0.97
N GLU A 14 9.83 -22.96 -1.19
CA GLU A 14 9.97 -23.91 -2.28
C GLU A 14 8.94 -25.05 -2.18
N LYS A 15 8.63 -25.63 -3.35
CA LYS A 15 7.88 -26.89 -3.57
C LYS A 15 6.36 -26.85 -3.35
N ASN A 16 5.64 -26.51 -4.42
CA ASN A 16 4.68 -27.39 -5.12
C ASN A 16 4.09 -26.61 -6.30
N ILE A 17 4.52 -26.95 -7.52
CA ILE A 17 3.97 -26.41 -8.78
C ILE A 17 2.70 -27.20 -9.09
N GLU A 18 1.64 -26.95 -8.34
CA GLU A 18 0.30 -27.23 -8.84
C GLU A 18 -0.25 -25.95 -9.44
N ASN A 19 -0.69 -26.06 -10.70
CA ASN A 19 -1.32 -25.06 -11.57
C ASN A 19 -2.38 -24.19 -10.87
N LYS A 20 -1.98 -23.30 -9.96
CA LYS A 20 -2.85 -22.26 -9.42
C LYS A 20 -2.74 -21.06 -10.33
N ASN A 21 -3.60 -21.06 -11.35
CA ASN A 21 -3.88 -19.88 -12.17
C ASN A 21 -4.03 -18.66 -11.24
N PRO A 22 -3.32 -17.57 -11.50
CA PRO A 22 -3.37 -16.42 -10.61
C PRO A 22 -4.74 -15.76 -10.71
N VAL A 23 -5.39 -15.52 -9.56
CA VAL A 23 -6.74 -14.96 -9.47
C VAL A 23 -6.66 -13.52 -8.98
N LEU A 24 -7.39 -12.63 -9.65
CA LEU A 24 -7.69 -11.28 -9.20
C LEU A 24 -9.06 -11.29 -8.50
N THR A 25 -9.09 -10.81 -7.26
CA THR A 25 -10.34 -10.47 -6.60
C THR A 25 -10.56 -8.97 -6.71
N PHE A 26 -11.65 -8.56 -7.35
CA PHE A 26 -11.99 -7.15 -7.55
C PHE A 26 -13.50 -6.95 -7.40
N GLU A 27 -13.90 -5.98 -6.57
CA GLU A 27 -15.32 -5.66 -6.28
C GLU A 27 -16.21 -6.86 -5.91
N GLY A 28 -15.64 -7.85 -5.23
CA GLY A 28 -16.34 -9.07 -4.81
C GLY A 28 -16.44 -10.15 -5.89
N GLY A 29 -15.91 -9.91 -7.09
CA GLY A 29 -15.72 -10.91 -8.14
C GLY A 29 -14.33 -11.55 -8.10
N GLU A 30 -14.22 -12.78 -8.61
CA GLU A 30 -12.96 -13.48 -8.83
C GLU A 30 -12.73 -13.71 -10.32
N TYR A 31 -11.53 -13.33 -10.79
CA TYR A 31 -11.16 -13.37 -12.20
C TYR A 31 -9.82 -14.10 -12.35
N ASN A 32 -9.77 -15.13 -13.18
CA ASN A 32 -8.50 -15.75 -13.54
C ASN A 32 -7.70 -14.77 -14.43
N LEU A 33 -6.54 -14.33 -13.96
CA LEU A 33 -5.70 -13.38 -14.67
C LEU A 33 -5.26 -13.91 -16.04
N ASN A 34 -5.10 -15.22 -16.22
CA ASN A 34 -4.69 -15.77 -17.51
C ASN A 34 -5.73 -15.49 -18.61
N ASP A 35 -7.01 -15.43 -18.23
CA ASP A 35 -8.14 -15.23 -19.14
C ASP A 35 -8.38 -13.74 -19.48
N LEU A 36 -7.67 -12.83 -18.80
CA LEU A 36 -7.80 -11.39 -19.04
C LEU A 36 -6.97 -10.94 -20.26
N THR A 37 -7.51 -9.94 -20.97
CA THR A 37 -6.81 -9.30 -22.10
C THR A 37 -5.54 -8.60 -21.63
N SER A 38 -4.60 -8.36 -22.55
CA SER A 38 -3.39 -7.59 -22.22
C SER A 38 -3.72 -6.18 -21.73
N GLU A 39 -4.74 -5.54 -22.30
CA GLU A 39 -5.19 -4.21 -21.89
C GLU A 39 -5.68 -4.20 -20.44
N THR A 40 -6.53 -5.17 -20.06
CA THR A 40 -7.00 -5.31 -18.67
C THR A 40 -5.84 -5.56 -17.71
N LYS A 41 -4.85 -6.38 -18.09
CA LYS A 41 -3.65 -6.63 -17.28
C LYS A 41 -2.83 -5.36 -17.04
N GLU A 42 -2.71 -4.49 -18.04
CA GLU A 42 -2.01 -3.20 -17.88
C GLU A 42 -2.77 -2.24 -16.96
N LEU A 43 -4.10 -2.20 -17.04
CA LEU A 43 -4.91 -1.42 -16.09
C LEU A 43 -4.71 -1.89 -14.64
N ILE A 44 -4.70 -3.20 -14.41
CA ILE A 44 -4.46 -3.78 -13.08
C ILE A 44 -3.08 -3.35 -12.55
N LYS A 45 -2.04 -3.42 -13.38
CA LYS A 45 -0.70 -2.94 -13.01
C LYS A 45 -0.69 -1.46 -12.68
N GLY A 46 -1.33 -0.63 -13.51
CA GLY A 46 -1.46 0.81 -13.28
C GLY A 46 -2.12 1.13 -11.94
N LEU A 47 -3.21 0.43 -11.61
CA LEU A 47 -3.88 0.55 -10.31
C LEU A 47 -3.00 0.14 -9.13
N GLN A 48 -2.25 -0.96 -9.25
CA GLN A 48 -1.32 -1.41 -8.21
C GLN A 48 -0.19 -0.39 -7.96
N ILE A 49 0.33 0.21 -9.02
CA ILE A 49 1.34 1.28 -8.91
C ILE A 49 0.73 2.50 -8.20
N ALA A 50 -0.45 2.95 -8.64
CA ALA A 50 -1.13 4.10 -8.04
C ALA A 50 -1.40 3.89 -6.54
N GLU A 51 -1.90 2.72 -6.16
CA GLU A 51 -2.15 2.36 -4.75
C GLU A 51 -0.85 2.37 -3.93
N THR A 52 0.23 1.84 -4.50
CA THR A 52 1.54 1.85 -3.84
C THR A 52 2.03 3.29 -3.63
N GLN A 53 1.87 4.15 -4.64
CA GLN A 53 2.21 5.58 -4.53
C GLN A 53 1.38 6.28 -3.45
N LEU A 54 0.07 6.03 -3.39
CA LEU A 54 -0.80 6.59 -2.34
C LEU A 54 -0.30 6.19 -0.94
N LYS A 55 0.00 4.91 -0.72
CA LYS A 55 0.51 4.44 0.57
C LYS A 55 1.84 5.10 0.95
N MET A 56 2.78 5.19 0.01
CA MET A 56 4.07 5.85 0.26
C MET A 56 3.91 7.34 0.59
N HIS A 57 3.01 8.04 -0.10
CA HIS A 57 2.71 9.44 0.19
C HIS A 57 1.97 9.62 1.52
N GLU A 58 1.08 8.70 1.89
CA GLU A 58 0.44 8.70 3.21
C GLU A 58 1.48 8.54 4.33
N ASP A 59 2.43 7.61 4.17
CA ASP A 59 3.51 7.40 5.15
C ASP A 59 4.45 8.62 5.24
N THR A 60 4.75 9.24 4.10
CA THR A 60 5.49 10.51 4.05
C THR A 60 4.75 11.61 4.78
N PHE A 61 3.43 11.74 4.56
CA PHE A 61 2.60 12.73 5.23
C PHE A 61 2.56 12.51 6.74
N LYS A 62 2.44 11.25 7.20
CA LYS A 62 2.51 10.91 8.63
C LYS A 62 3.84 11.34 9.24
N LEU A 63 4.96 11.07 8.57
CA LEU A 63 6.28 11.47 9.04
C LEU A 63 6.41 13.00 9.17
N LEU A 64 5.97 13.74 8.14
CA LEU A 64 5.97 15.20 8.18
C LEU A 64 5.09 15.76 9.31
N SER A 65 3.92 15.16 9.53
CA SER A 65 3.02 15.52 10.63
C SER A 65 3.68 15.33 12.00
N ILE A 66 4.36 14.19 12.21
CA ILE A 66 5.12 13.92 13.43
C ILE A 66 6.23 14.97 13.63
N GLY A 67 7.02 15.25 12.59
CA GLY A 67 8.09 16.26 12.64
C GLY A 67 7.56 17.65 13.00
N ARG A 68 6.47 18.10 12.35
CA ARG A 68 5.80 19.37 12.66
C ARG A 68 5.33 19.43 14.11
N ASN A 69 4.71 18.36 14.61
CA ASN A 69 4.20 18.30 15.98
C ASN A 69 5.35 18.35 17.00
N SER A 70 6.47 17.66 16.72
CA SER A 70 7.68 17.74 17.55
C SER A 70 8.19 19.18 17.66
N LEU A 71 8.32 19.89 16.53
CA LEU A 71 8.74 21.30 16.52
C LEU A 71 7.75 22.19 17.28
N THR A 72 6.45 21.96 17.12
CA THR A 72 5.41 22.71 17.84
C THR A 72 5.53 22.52 19.35
N ASN A 73 5.80 21.30 19.81
CA ASN A 73 6.00 21.02 21.23
C ASN A 73 7.27 21.67 21.77
N GLN A 74 8.39 21.59 21.03
CA GLN A 74 9.62 22.29 21.41
C GLN A 74 9.41 23.80 21.52
N LEU A 75 8.68 24.40 20.57
CA LEU A 75 8.34 25.82 20.62
C LEU A 75 7.49 26.16 21.85
N ARG A 76 6.47 25.36 22.16
CA ARG A 76 5.63 25.55 23.37
C ARG A 76 6.47 25.55 24.64
N GLU A 77 7.38 24.58 24.79
CA GLU A 77 8.25 24.51 25.97
C GLU A 77 9.18 25.73 26.07
N ASN A 78 9.75 26.19 24.97
CA ASN A 78 10.61 27.39 24.98
C ASN A 78 9.85 28.66 25.34
N LEU A 79 8.59 28.78 24.89
CA LEU A 79 7.75 29.97 25.16
C LEU A 79 7.31 30.08 26.62
N LYS A 80 7.24 28.98 27.38
CA LYS A 80 6.96 29.01 28.83
C LYS A 80 7.96 29.85 29.63
N ASN A 81 9.18 30.05 29.11
CA ASN A 81 10.17 30.89 29.77
C ASN A 81 9.88 32.40 29.66
N TYR A 82 8.87 32.78 28.87
CA TYR A 82 8.45 34.16 28.64
C TYR A 82 7.03 34.46 29.17
N GLU A 83 6.41 33.48 29.85
CA GLU A 83 5.17 33.62 30.61
C GLU A 83 5.46 33.79 32.11
#